data_AF-A0A5T1U4H4-F1
#
_entry.id   AF-A0A5T1U4H4-F1
#
_cell.length_a   1.000
_cell.length_b   1.000
_cell.length_c   1.000
_cell.angle_alpha   90.00
_cell.angle_beta   90.00
_cell.angle_gamma   90.00
#
_symmetry.space_group_name_H-M   'P 1'
#
loop_
_entity.id
_entity.type
_entity.pdbx_description
1 polymer ?
#
loop_
_entity_poly.entity_id
_entity_poly.type
_entity_poly.pdbx_seq_one_letter_code
_entity_poly.pdbx_strand_id
1 'polypeptide(L)' 'NKKICRNILNLLESKAKSLKLEPNNYIIISKNGFSKEFYKICKQDLLLLDLNDFKILLEEDK' A
#
# COMPACT_ATOMS: atom_id res chain seq x y z
N ASN A 1 -16.74 -3.98 3.40
CA ASN A 1 -15.92 -3.59 2.23
C ASN A 1 -15.50 -2.13 2.29
N LYS A 2 -14.43 -1.80 3.01
CA LYS A 2 -13.84 -0.46 3.00
C LYS A 2 -12.51 -0.52 2.27
N LYS A 3 -12.35 0.29 1.23
CA LYS A 3 -11.07 0.49 0.52
C LYS A 3 -10.12 1.29 1.42
N ILE A 4 -8.82 1.01 1.30
CA ILE A 4 -7.81 1.79 2.00
C ILE A 4 -7.68 3.16 1.30
N CYS A 5 -7.60 4.23 2.10
CA CYS A 5 -7.38 5.60 1.62
C CYS A 5 -6.05 6.14 2.14
N ARG A 6 -5.64 7.31 1.62
CA ARG A 6 -4.40 8.01 1.99
C ARG A 6 -4.17 8.15 3.52
N ASN A 7 -5.24 8.26 4.31
CA ASN A 7 -5.12 8.39 5.77
C ASN A 7 -4.29 7.27 6.41
N ILE A 8 -4.33 6.05 5.85
CA ILE A 8 -3.51 4.95 6.37
C ILE A 8 -2.02 5.19 6.13
N LEU A 9 -1.63 5.71 4.96
CA LEU A 9 -0.24 6.10 4.70
C LEU A 9 0.21 7.19 5.66
N ASN A 10 -0.61 8.23 5.86
CA ASN A 10 -0.28 9.32 6.79
C ASN A 10 -0.09 8.80 8.22
N LEU A 11 -0.91 7.85 8.67
CA LEU A 11 -0.77 7.20 9.99
C LEU A 11 0.54 6.40 10.08
N LEU A 12 0.91 5.69 9.02
CA LEU A 12 2.12 4.90 8.94
C LEU A 12 3.38 5.78 8.99
N GLU A 13 3.40 6.85 8.19
CA GLU A 13 4.48 7.85 8.19
C GLU A 13 4.60 8.55 9.55
N SER A 14 3.47 8.89 10.20
CA SER A 14 3.45 9.49 11.54
C SER A 14 4.05 8.54 12.58
N LYS A 15 3.73 7.24 12.49
CA LYS A 15 4.29 6.22 13.39
C LYS A 15 5.77 5.99 13.15
N ALA A 16 6.23 6.00 11.90
CA ALA A 16 7.67 5.92 11.60
C ALA A 16 8.42 7.10 12.22
N LYS A 17 7.89 8.32 12.08
CA LYS A 17 8.45 9.52 12.72
C LYS A 17 8.50 9.42 14.24
N SER A 18 7.43 8.96 14.89
CA SER A 18 7.40 8.85 16.36
C SER A 18 8.40 7.80 16.87
N LEU A 19 8.69 6.78 16.07
CA LEU A 19 9.68 5.74 16.37
C LEU A 19 11.10 6.10 15.89
N LYS A 20 11.32 7.30 15.32
CA LYS A 20 12.60 7.72 14.72
C LYS A 20 13.11 6.72 13.66
N LEU A 21 12.20 6.14 12.90
CA LEU A 21 12.50 5.27 11.78
C LEU A 21 12.51 6.09 10.49
N GLU A 22 13.45 5.75 9.60
CA GLU A 22 13.54 6.30 8.24
C GLU A 22 13.40 5.15 7.24
N PRO A 23 12.17 4.68 6.96
CA PRO A 23 11.96 3.62 5.99
C PRO A 23 12.31 4.12 4.58
N ASN A 24 13.07 3.33 3.84
CA ASN A 24 13.34 3.61 2.43
C ASN A 24 12.08 3.41 1.56
N ASN A 25 11.18 2.54 1.99
CA ASN A 25 9.96 2.19 1.27
C ASN A 25 8.79 1.95 2.23
N TYR A 26 7.59 2.30 1.78
CA TYR A 26 6.32 1.95 2.40
C TYR A 26 5.57 0.97 1.50
N ILE A 27 5.19 -0.17 2.06
CA ILE A 27 4.40 -1.19 1.35
C ILE A 27 3.06 -1.33 2.07
N ILE A 28 1.96 -1.18 1.35
CA ILE A 28 0.62 -1.37 1.88
C ILE A 28 -0.07 -2.46 1.08
N ILE A 29 -0.56 -3.47 1.78
CA ILE A 29 -1.28 -4.61 1.20
C ILE A 29 -2.75 -4.52 1.61
N SER A 30 -3.66 -4.60 0.64
CA SER A 30 -5.10 -4.49 0.86
C SER A 30 -5.88 -5.64 0.23
N LYS A 31 -6.70 -6.33 1.03
CA LYS A 31 -7.65 -7.33 0.50
C LYS A 31 -8.69 -6.70 -0.44
N ASN A 32 -9.13 -5.48 -0.12
CA ASN A 32 -10.26 -4.82 -0.80
C ASN A 32 -9.83 -3.72 -1.80
N GLY A 33 -8.52 -3.59 -2.04
CA GLY A 33 -7.93 -2.53 -2.86
C GLY A 33 -7.90 -1.15 -2.20
N PHE A 34 -7.60 -0.15 -3.01
CA PHE A 34 -7.35 1.24 -2.59
C PHE A 34 -8.38 2.21 -3.20
N SER A 35 -8.54 3.40 -2.60
CA SER A 35 -9.38 4.45 -3.16
C SER A 35 -8.76 5.00 -4.45
N LYS A 36 -9.59 5.56 -5.34
CA LYS A 36 -9.10 6.13 -6.61
C LYS A 36 -8.11 7.27 -6.38
N GLU A 37 -8.36 8.10 -5.36
CA GLU A 37 -7.44 9.17 -4.96
C GLU A 37 -6.12 8.61 -4.43
N PHE A 38 -6.15 7.43 -3.80
CA PHE A 38 -4.95 6.84 -3.24
C PHE A 38 -4.03 6.28 -4.34
N TYR A 39 -4.58 5.67 -5.39
CA TYR A 39 -3.80 5.26 -6.58
C TYR A 39 -3.17 6.44 -7.33
N LYS A 40 -3.74 7.65 -7.23
CA LYS A 40 -3.15 8.86 -7.84
C LYS A 40 -1.90 9.36 -7.12
N ILE A 41 -1.57 8.81 -5.96
CA ILE A 41 -0.31 9.14 -5.28
C ILE A 41 0.83 8.44 -6.01
N CYS A 42 1.50 9.16 -6.91
CA CYS A 42 2.81 8.77 -7.41
C CYS A 42 3.87 9.16 -6.37
N LYS A 43 4.27 8.19 -5.54
CA LYS A 43 5.43 8.29 -4.65
C LYS A 43 6.41 7.18 -5.05
N GLN A 44 7.68 7.53 -5.27
CA GLN A 44 8.72 6.55 -5.65
C GLN A 44 8.97 5.50 -4.57
N ASP A 45 8.66 5.83 -3.31
CA ASP A 45 8.85 5.02 -2.12
C ASP A 45 7.58 4.32 -1.63
N LEU A 46 6.51 4.28 -2.44
CA LEU A 46 5.22 3.69 -2.06
C LEU A 46 4.78 2.58 -3.01
N LEU A 47 4.64 1.37 -2.47
CA LEU A 47 4.07 0.23 -3.16
C LEU A 47 2.68 -0.09 -2.59
N LEU A 48 1.68 -0.13 -3.48
CA LEU A 48 0.31 -0.50 -3.16
C LEU A 48 0.01 -1.85 -3.82
N LEU A 49 -0.27 -2.87 -3.02
CA LEU A 49 -0.60 -4.20 -3.50
C LEU A 49 -2.01 -4.59 -3.08
N ASP A 50 -2.79 -5.12 -4.00
CA ASP A 50 -4.08 -5.73 -3.74
C ASP A 50 -4.17 -7.15 -4.30
N LEU A 51 -5.27 -7.85 -4.00
CA LEU A 51 -5.43 -9.25 -4.40
C LEU A 51 -5.25 -9.48 -5.91
N ASN A 52 -5.51 -8.49 -6.77
CA ASN A 52 -5.30 -8.65 -8.20
C ASN A 52 -3.82 -8.77 -8.54
N ASP A 53 -2.94 -8.06 -7.83
CA ASP A 53 -1.49 -8.14 -8.05
C ASP A 53 -0.94 -9.53 -7.70
N PHE A 54 -1.56 -10.20 -6.72
CA PHE A 54 -1.20 -11.57 -6.34
C PHE A 54 -1.83 -12.65 -7.23
N LYS A 55 -2.81 -12.33 -8.10
CA LYS A 55 -3.39 -13.33 -9.01
C LYS A 55 -2.36 -13.87 -9.98
N ILE A 56 -1.43 -13.03 -10.42
CA ILE A 56 -0.32 -13.41 -11.32
C ILE A 56 0.50 -14.55 -10.69
N LEU A 57 0.71 -14.52 -9.38
CA LEU A 57 1.46 -15.56 -8.66
C LEU A 57 0.74 -16.91 -8.58
N LEU A 58 -0.58 -16.93 -8.82
CA LEU A 58 -1.38 -18.16 -8.81
C LEU A 58 -1.57 -18.74 -10.22
N GLU A 59 -1.17 -18.01 -11.26
CA GLU A 59 -1.30 -18.44 -12.66
C GLU A 59 -0.03 -19.15 -13.19
N GLU A 60 1.08 -19.14 -12.45
CA GLU A 60 2.35 -19.80 -12.83
C GLU A 60 2.35 -21.34 -12.65
N ASP A 61 1.31 -21.92 -12.04
CA ASP A 61 1.17 -23.38 -11.83
C ASP A 61 0.33 -24.10 -12.91
N LYS A 62 0.18 -23.52 -14.12
CA LYS A 62 -0.58 -24.13 -15.23
C LYS A 62 0.25 -24.50 -16.45
#